data_AF-U5D004-F1
#
_entry.id   AF-U5D004-F1
#
_cell.length_a   1.000
_cell.length_b   1.000
_cell.length_c   1.000
_cell.angle_alpha   90.00
_cell.angle_beta   90.00
_cell.angle_gamma   90.00
#
_symmetry.space_group_name_H-M   'P 1'
#
loop_
_entity.id
_entity.type
_entity.pdbx_description
1 polymer ?
#
loop_
_entity_poly.entity_id
_entity_poly.type
_entity_poly.pdbx_seq_one_letter_code
_entity_poly.pdbx_strand_id
1 'polypeptide(L)'
;MYPIGSFASFSQSESIDHLQSVSMSLWKEEDACVEWLNDKEPKSVVYVNFGSATVLTHNQLNEFSWGLANSQRPFIWVIHEDPVIGESATIGKVFVEATKERALILR
;
A
#
# COMPACT_ATOMS: atom_id res chain seq x y z
N MET A 1 4.72 -26.48 -25.52
CA MET A 1 4.53 -25.11 -24.99
C MET A 1 5.53 -24.96 -23.85
N TYR A 2 6.54 -24.09 -23.98
CA TYR A 2 7.60 -23.94 -22.97
C TYR A 2 7.31 -22.73 -22.08
N PRO A 3 7.44 -22.85 -20.74
CA PRO A 3 7.30 -21.71 -19.85
C PRO A 3 8.58 -20.86 -19.90
N ILE A 4 8.45 -19.62 -20.37
CA ILE A 4 9.54 -18.65 -20.55
C ILE A 4 9.80 -17.77 -19.32
N GLY A 5 9.38 -18.23 -18.13
CA GLY A 5 9.60 -17.53 -16.87
C GLY A 5 8.71 -16.29 -16.67
N SER A 6 8.95 -15.56 -15.58
CA SER A 6 8.15 -14.39 -15.20
C SER A 6 8.46 -13.20 -16.11
N PHE A 7 7.43 -12.69 -16.78
CA PHE A 7 7.51 -11.49 -17.62
C PHE A 7 7.98 -10.25 -16.83
N ALA A 8 7.72 -10.20 -15.51
CA ALA A 8 8.12 -9.07 -14.67
C ALA A 8 9.64 -8.83 -14.64
N SER A 9 10.45 -9.89 -14.79
CA SER A 9 11.91 -9.77 -14.84
C SER A 9 12.42 -9.15 -16.14
N PHE A 10 11.61 -9.16 -17.20
CA PHE A 10 11.99 -8.69 -18.54
C PHE A 10 11.77 -7.19 -18.72
N SER A 11 10.83 -6.59 -18.00
CA SER A 11 10.36 -5.20 -18.24
C SER A 11 11.18 -4.10 -17.53
N GLN A 12 12.24 -4.43 -16.78
CA GLN A 12 13.00 -3.41 -16.03
C GLN A 12 13.85 -2.48 -16.94
N SER A 13 13.85 -2.67 -18.26
CA SER A 13 14.78 -2.00 -19.17
C SER A 13 14.23 -0.85 -20.03
N GLU A 14 12.92 -0.57 -20.07
CA GLU A 14 12.40 0.40 -21.05
C GLU A 14 11.45 1.46 -20.47
N SER A 15 11.89 2.73 -20.64
CA SER A 15 11.13 4.01 -20.62
C SER A 15 11.13 4.83 -19.31
N ILE A 16 12.11 5.75 -19.14
CA ILE A 16 12.23 6.67 -17.97
C ILE A 16 12.37 8.14 -18.42
N ASP A 17 11.38 8.70 -19.12
CA ASP A 17 11.39 10.15 -19.41
C ASP A 17 10.20 10.87 -18.75
N HIS A 18 8.99 10.32 -18.82
CA HIS A 18 7.80 10.88 -18.14
C HIS A 18 7.69 10.49 -16.65
N LEU A 19 8.53 9.56 -16.19
CA LEU A 19 8.54 9.04 -14.83
C LEU A 19 9.45 9.85 -13.90
N GLN A 20 10.20 10.85 -14.36
CA GLN A 20 11.22 11.50 -13.51
C GLN A 20 10.63 12.31 -12.34
N SER A 21 9.49 12.99 -12.52
CA SER A 21 8.84 13.69 -11.41
C SER A 21 8.11 12.75 -10.45
N VAL A 22 7.47 11.70 -11.00
CA VAL A 22 6.81 10.63 -10.21
C VAL A 22 7.86 9.82 -9.44
N SER A 23 8.99 9.53 -10.09
CA SER A 23 10.20 8.97 -9.49
C SER A 23 10.62 9.81 -8.29
N MET A 24 10.89 11.11 -8.43
CA MET A 24 11.30 11.92 -7.27
C MET A 24 10.32 11.92 -6.07
N SER A 25 9.00 11.84 -6.29
CA SER A 25 8.03 11.70 -5.19
C SER A 25 8.02 10.29 -4.60
N LEU A 26 8.10 9.25 -5.44
CA LEU A 26 8.19 7.85 -5.01
C LEU A 26 9.44 7.62 -4.17
N TRP A 27 10.58 8.21 -4.53
CA TRP A 27 11.85 7.94 -3.82
C TRP A 27 11.84 8.52 -2.40
N LYS A 28 11.18 9.66 -2.19
CA LYS A 28 10.99 10.21 -0.82
C LYS A 28 10.08 9.34 0.04
N GLU A 29 9.02 8.78 -0.55
CA GLU A 29 8.13 7.86 0.14
C GLU A 29 8.81 6.51 0.37
N GLU A 30 9.64 6.04 -0.56
CA GLU A 30 10.47 4.85 -0.42
C GLU A 30 11.46 5.01 0.74
N ASP A 31 12.18 6.13 0.83
CA ASP A 31 13.14 6.37 1.92
C ASP A 31 12.45 6.31 3.30
N ALA A 32 11.34 7.06 3.47
CA ALA A 32 10.59 7.05 4.74
C ALA A 32 9.96 5.68 5.05
N CYS A 33 9.51 4.96 4.02
CA CYS A 33 8.95 3.61 4.16
C CYS A 33 10.03 2.61 4.59
N VAL A 34 11.21 2.67 3.96
CA VAL A 34 12.36 1.82 4.29
C VAL A 34 12.87 2.12 5.69
N GLU A 35 12.97 3.39 6.08
CA GLU A 35 13.30 3.78 7.46
C GLU A 35 12.29 3.21 8.46
N TRP A 36 10.98 3.36 8.20
CA TRP A 36 9.94 2.81 9.07
C TRP A 36 9.99 1.28 9.18
N LEU A 37 10.35 0.60 8.08
CA LEU A 37 10.54 -0.86 8.02
C LEU A 37 11.77 -1.32 8.80
N ASN A 38 12.87 -0.56 8.75
CA ASN A 38 14.12 -0.89 9.46
C ASN A 38 13.91 -0.91 10.99
N ASP A 39 12.92 -0.16 11.49
CA ASP A 39 12.54 -0.15 12.91
C ASP A 39 11.67 -1.36 13.33
N LYS A 40 11.38 -2.32 12.43
CA LYS A 40 10.52 -3.48 12.73
C LYS A 40 11.32 -4.78 12.68
N GLU A 41 10.84 -5.77 13.44
CA GLU A 41 11.42 -7.10 13.45
C GLU A 41 11.38 -7.74 12.05
N PRO A 42 12.41 -8.51 11.64
CA PRO A 42 12.41 -9.20 10.36
C PRO A 42 11.17 -10.08 10.17
N LYS A 43 10.54 -10.02 8.99
CA LYS A 43 9.35 -10.81 8.63
C LYS A 43 8.12 -10.58 9.53
N SER A 44 8.06 -9.44 10.23
CA SER A 44 6.94 -9.11 11.13
C SER A 44 5.84 -8.26 10.49
N VAL A 45 6.16 -7.55 9.41
CA VAL A 45 5.28 -6.55 8.77
C VAL A 45 4.41 -7.19 7.69
N VAL A 46 3.12 -6.87 7.71
CA VAL A 46 2.16 -7.28 6.68
C VAL A 46 2.06 -6.19 5.61
N TYR A 47 2.29 -6.53 4.35
CA TYR A 47 2.04 -5.63 3.22
C TYR A 47 0.66 -5.90 2.62
N VAL A 48 -0.12 -4.83 2.43
CA VAL A 48 -1.46 -4.89 1.84
C VAL A 48 -1.55 -3.93 0.66
N ASN A 49 -1.88 -4.48 -0.50
CA ASN A 49 -2.21 -3.72 -1.70
C ASN A 49 -3.21 -4.52 -2.54
N PHE A 50 -4.32 -3.88 -2.94
CA PHE A 50 -5.37 -4.49 -3.76
C PHE A 50 -5.21 -4.22 -5.27
N GLY A 51 -4.16 -3.49 -5.65
CA GLY A 51 -3.94 -3.02 -7.01
C GLY A 51 -5.00 -2.01 -7.47
N SER A 52 -4.83 -1.51 -8.69
CA SER A 52 -5.73 -0.51 -9.28
C SER A 52 -7.08 -1.07 -9.75
N ALA A 53 -7.20 -2.38 -9.94
CA ALA A 53 -8.40 -3.00 -10.50
C ALA A 53 -9.49 -3.32 -9.45
N THR A 54 -9.15 -3.23 -8.15
CA THR A 54 -10.05 -3.66 -7.08
C THR A 54 -10.72 -2.47 -6.42
N VAL A 55 -12.04 -2.43 -6.46
CA VAL A 55 -12.85 -1.43 -5.74
C VAL A 55 -13.44 -2.07 -4.49
N LEU A 56 -13.07 -1.56 -3.31
CA LEU A 56 -13.69 -1.94 -2.04
C LEU A 56 -14.88 -1.03 -1.74
N THR A 57 -16.02 -1.63 -1.37
CA THR A 57 -17.14 -0.87 -0.80
C THR A 57 -16.74 -0.25 0.55
N HIS A 58 -17.43 0.81 0.98
CA HIS A 58 -17.17 1.44 2.29
C HIS A 58 -17.23 0.43 3.45
N ASN A 59 -18.21 -0.48 3.44
CA ASN A 59 -18.35 -1.51 4.47
C ASN A 59 -17.16 -2.47 4.47
N GLN A 60 -16.73 -2.93 3.30
CA GLN A 60 -15.56 -3.81 3.19
C GLN A 60 -14.28 -3.11 3.65
N LEU A 61 -14.11 -1.83 3.28
CA LEU A 61 -12.97 -1.03 3.74
C LEU A 61 -12.96 -0.90 5.27
N ASN A 62 -14.12 -0.62 5.87
CA ASN A 62 -14.25 -0.49 7.32
C ASN A 62 -13.96 -1.80 8.04
N GLU A 63 -14.60 -2.90 7.64
CA GLU A 63 -14.33 -4.24 8.22
C GLU A 63 -12.86 -4.64 8.07
N PHE A 64 -12.27 -4.37 6.91
CA PHE A 64 -10.87 -4.65 6.66
C PHE A 64 -9.94 -3.82 7.54
N SER A 65 -10.22 -2.52 7.70
CA SER A 65 -9.45 -1.64 8.60
C SER A 65 -9.51 -2.16 10.05
N TRP A 66 -10.69 -2.50 10.56
CA TRP A 66 -10.81 -3.06 11.90
C TRP A 66 -10.18 -4.45 12.03
N GLY A 67 -10.19 -5.27 10.98
CA GLY A 67 -9.44 -6.52 10.93
C GLY A 67 -7.94 -6.32 11.09
N LEU A 68 -7.36 -5.35 10.37
CA LEU A 68 -5.95 -4.98 10.52
C LEU A 68 -5.64 -4.41 11.91
N ALA A 69 -6.52 -3.58 12.45
CA ALA A 69 -6.38 -3.10 13.81
C ALA A 69 -6.40 -4.27 14.81
N ASN A 70 -7.34 -5.18 14.71
CA ASN A 70 -7.43 -6.29 15.66
C ASN A 70 -6.31 -7.34 15.50
N SER A 71 -5.60 -7.35 14.36
CA SER A 71 -4.47 -8.26 14.15
C SER A 71 -3.28 -8.03 15.09
N GLN A 72 -3.16 -6.83 15.67
CA GLN A 72 -2.03 -6.39 16.49
C GLN A 72 -0.65 -6.56 15.84
N ARG A 73 -0.60 -6.70 14.51
CA ARG A 73 0.64 -6.75 13.73
C ARG A 73 0.96 -5.37 13.15
N PRO A 74 2.25 -5.07 12.91
CA PRO A 74 2.63 -3.96 12.05
C PRO A 74 2.21 -4.22 10.61
N PHE A 75 1.74 -3.19 9.92
CA PHE A 75 1.33 -3.33 8.52
C PHE A 75 1.61 -2.06 7.70
N ILE A 76 1.84 -2.27 6.41
CA ILE A 76 1.86 -1.24 5.39
C ILE A 76 0.62 -1.45 4.53
N TRP A 77 -0.20 -0.42 4.37
CA TRP A 77 -1.40 -0.49 3.57
C TRP A 77 -1.40 0.62 2.52
N VAL A 78 -1.41 0.22 1.25
CA VAL A 78 -1.56 1.12 0.09
C VAL A 78 -3.06 1.29 -0.21
N ILE A 79 -3.52 2.53 -0.22
CA ILE A 79 -4.92 2.88 -0.44
C ILE A 79 -5.01 3.87 -1.57
N HIS A 80 -5.53 3.41 -2.70
CA HIS A 80 -5.76 4.25 -3.86
C HIS A 80 -7.02 5.11 -3.67
N GLU A 81 -6.91 6.41 -3.93
CA GLU A 81 -8.02 7.36 -3.90
C GLU A 81 -8.91 7.31 -5.15
N ASP A 82 -8.96 6.17 -5.85
CA ASP A 82 -9.78 6.06 -7.06
C ASP A 82 -11.26 6.29 -6.69
N PRO A 83 -12.00 7.14 -7.44
CA PRO A 83 -13.28 7.66 -7.02
C PRO A 83 -14.29 6.54 -7.08
N VAL A 84 -14.49 5.87 -5.95
CA VAL A 84 -15.59 4.94 -5.75
C VAL A 84 -16.87 5.66 -6.14
N ILE A 85 -17.64 5.05 -7.04
CA ILE A 85 -18.98 5.50 -7.41
C ILE A 85 -19.79 5.67 -6.11
N GLY A 86 -20.02 6.92 -5.71
CA GLY A 86 -20.95 7.26 -4.63
C GLY A 86 -20.35 8.05 -3.47
N GLU A 87 -19.26 7.61 -2.86
CA GLU A 87 -18.69 8.28 -1.66
C GLU A 87 -17.19 8.01 -1.56
N SER A 88 -16.38 9.05 -1.34
CA SER A 88 -14.94 8.94 -1.09
C SER A 88 -14.70 7.99 0.09
N ALA A 89 -14.20 6.79 -0.19
CA ALA A 89 -13.99 5.73 0.80
C ALA A 89 -12.85 6.15 1.75
N THR A 90 -13.19 6.94 2.76
CA THR A 90 -12.24 7.50 3.70
C THR A 90 -12.13 6.58 4.90
N ILE A 91 -10.91 6.22 5.29
CA ILE A 91 -10.70 5.50 6.56
C ILE A 91 -11.06 6.43 7.73
N GLY A 92 -11.76 5.89 8.73
CA GLY A 92 -12.10 6.63 9.94
C GLY A 92 -10.87 7.10 10.71
N LYS A 93 -10.89 8.35 11.19
CA LYS A 93 -9.81 8.93 12.03
C LYS A 93 -9.49 8.08 13.26
N VAL A 94 -10.51 7.42 13.82
CA VAL A 94 -10.37 6.52 14.97
C VAL A 94 -9.43 5.35 14.67
N PHE A 95 -9.51 4.76 13.47
CA PHE A 95 -8.61 3.68 13.07
C PHE A 95 -7.17 4.17 12.91
N VAL A 96 -6.98 5.33 12.28
CA VAL A 96 -5.65 5.92 12.08
C VAL A 96 -4.99 6.18 13.43
N GLU A 97 -5.73 6.74 14.39
CA GLU A 97 -5.21 6.98 15.74
C GLU A 97 -4.92 5.67 16.48
N ALA A 98 -5.79 4.66 16.36
CA ALA A 98 -5.62 3.36 17.00
C ALA A 98 -4.43 2.55 16.45
N THR A 99 -3.95 2.87 15.25
CA THR A 99 -2.90 2.12 14.57
C THR A 99 -1.63 2.91 14.30
N LYS A 100 -1.55 4.18 14.72
CA LYS A 100 -0.45 5.12 14.41
C LYS A 100 0.96 4.61 14.69
N GLU A 101 1.15 3.77 15.71
CA GLU A 101 2.48 3.27 16.11
C GLU A 101 2.95 2.08 15.26
N ARG A 102 2.04 1.45 14.53
CA ARG A 102 2.29 0.18 13.84
C ARG A 102 1.75 0.12 12.40
N ALA A 103 1.08 1.16 11.94
CA ALA A 103 0.62 1.29 10.58
C ALA A 103 1.43 2.34 9.83
N LEU A 104 1.80 2.00 8.60
CA LEU A 104 2.21 2.96 7.59
C LEU A 104 1.16 2.94 6.48
N ILE A 105 0.48 4.07 6.27
CA ILE A 105 -0.56 4.20 5.25
C ILE A 105 0.02 5.00 4.09
N LEU A 106 0.07 4.39 2.90
CA LEU A 106 0.53 5.00 1.66
C LEU A 106 -0.69 5.34 0.79
N ARG A 107 -0.69 6.52 0.16
CA ARG A 107 -1.77 7.01 -0.71
C ARG A 107 -1.25 7.25 -2.11
#